data_AF-A0A3N5KS13-F1
#
_entry.id   AF-A0A3N5KS13-F1
#
_cell.length_a   1.000
_cell.length_b   1.000
_cell.length_c   1.000
_cell.angle_alpha   90.00
_cell.angle_beta   90.00
_cell.angle_gamma   90.00
#
_symmetry.space_group_name_H-M   'P 1'
#
loop_
_entity.id
_entity.type
_entity.pdbx_description
1 polymer ?
#
loop_
_entity_poly.entity_id
_entity_poly.type
_entity_poly.pdbx_seq_one_letter_code
_entity_poly.pdbx_strand_id
1 'polypeptide(L)'
;MDAILNPLGGLLLRALPTFLLVLVLHFYLKRVFFAPLDKVLEERRQATEGARNAAHTSLETASRKASEYEAAIRAARGELYKEQEETRRDWRQQQASAIEESRRNASEMVKQARVQLAAEAADAKQSLATESELLA
;
A
#
# COMPACT_ATOMS: atom_id res chain seq x y z
N MET A 1 64.53 -31.77 50.04
CA MET A 1 63.86 -31.26 48.81
C MET A 1 64.30 -29.84 48.44
N ASP A 2 65.05 -29.15 49.31
CA ASP A 2 65.48 -27.75 49.13
C ASP A 2 66.67 -27.56 48.17
N ALA A 3 67.49 -28.60 47.98
CA ALA A 3 68.68 -28.55 47.12
C ALA A 3 68.36 -28.43 45.61
N ILE A 4 67.13 -28.76 45.19
CA ILE A 4 66.66 -28.66 43.80
C ILE A 4 65.89 -27.35 43.58
N LEU A 5 65.21 -26.84 44.62
CA LEU A 5 64.41 -25.62 44.55
C LEU A 5 65.27 -24.35 44.41
N ASN A 6 66.44 -24.30 45.04
CA ASN A 6 67.33 -23.14 44.99
C ASN A 6 67.95 -22.87 43.58
N PRO A 7 68.49 -23.88 42.86
CA PRO A 7 68.98 -23.67 41.48
C PRO A 7 67.84 -23.43 40.47
N LEU A 8 66.66 -24.02 40.69
CA LEU A 8 65.46 -23.70 39.90
C LEU A 8 65.02 -22.24 40.10
N GLY A 9 65.03 -21.75 41.33
CA GLY A 9 64.72 -20.36 41.67
C GLY A 9 65.69 -19.37 41.02
N GLY A 10 66.99 -19.66 41.01
CA GLY A 10 68.00 -18.83 40.34
C GLY A 10 67.85 -18.78 38.81
N LEU A 11 67.45 -19.89 38.18
CA LEU A 11 67.14 -19.95 36.75
C LEU A 11 65.87 -19.14 36.40
N LEU A 12 64.82 -19.25 37.22
CA LEU A 12 63.60 -18.45 37.08
C LEU A 12 63.86 -16.95 37.29
N LEU A 13 64.66 -16.57 38.27
CA LEU A 13 65.05 -15.18 38.50
C LEU A 13 65.82 -14.60 37.31
N ARG A 14 66.65 -15.41 36.65
CA ARG A 14 67.41 -15.01 35.46
C ARG A 14 66.55 -14.97 34.20
N ALA A 15 65.47 -15.75 34.14
CA ALA A 15 64.51 -15.76 33.04
C ALA A 15 63.44 -14.65 33.16
N LEU A 16 63.20 -14.12 34.37
CA LEU A 16 62.23 -13.05 34.66
C LEU A 16 62.40 -11.80 33.76
N PRO A 17 63.63 -11.28 33.53
CA PRO A 17 63.85 -10.11 32.67
C PRO A 17 63.51 -10.42 31.21
N THR A 18 63.88 -11.61 30.72
CA THR A 18 63.55 -12.04 29.35
C THR A 18 62.04 -12.20 29.17
N PHE A 19 61.34 -12.76 30.16
CA PHE A 19 59.89 -12.88 30.15
C PHE A 19 59.19 -11.52 30.13
N LEU A 20 59.66 -10.58 30.96
CA LEU A 20 59.19 -9.19 30.94
C LEU A 20 59.43 -8.53 29.58
N LEU A 21 60.61 -8.74 28.98
CA LEU A 21 60.94 -8.19 27.67
C LEU A 21 60.04 -8.77 26.57
N VAL A 22 59.77 -10.07 26.59
CA VAL A 22 58.83 -10.72 25.67
C VAL A 22 57.41 -10.20 25.87
N LEU A 23 56.96 -9.97 27.11
CA LEU A 23 55.66 -9.35 27.38
C LEU A 23 55.58 -7.94 26.80
N VAL A 24 56.57 -7.09 27.07
CA VAL A 24 56.63 -5.73 26.53
C VAL A 24 56.64 -5.75 25.00
N LEU A 25 57.44 -6.64 24.39
CA LEU A 25 57.49 -6.81 22.94
C LEU A 25 56.15 -7.29 22.37
N HIS A 26 55.47 -8.23 23.04
CA HIS A 26 54.15 -8.71 22.64
C HIS A 26 53.13 -7.57 22.64
N PHE A 27 53.06 -6.77 23.70
CA PHE A 27 52.16 -5.62 23.76
C PHE A 27 52.51 -4.55 22.72
N TYR A 28 53.81 -4.32 22.48
CA TYR A 28 54.29 -3.42 21.45
C TYR A 28 53.84 -3.89 20.06
N LEU A 29 54.11 -5.14 19.68
CA LEU A 29 53.69 -5.69 18.38
C LEU A 29 52.17 -5.69 18.23
N LYS A 30 51.43 -6.05 19.27
CA LYS A 30 49.96 -6.06 19.29
C LYS A 30 49.40 -4.68 18.93
N ARG A 31 49.97 -3.62 19.51
CA ARG A 31 49.47 -2.25 19.33
C ARG A 31 50.02 -1.57 18.08
N VAL A 32 51.28 -1.79 17.74
CA VAL A 32 51.97 -1.07 16.66
C VAL A 32 51.87 -1.79 15.31
N PHE A 33 51.75 -3.12 15.30
CA PHE A 33 51.77 -3.90 14.06
C PHE A 33 50.43 -4.57 13.77
N PHE A 34 49.89 -5.35 14.71
CA PHE A 34 48.67 -6.12 14.46
C PHE A 34 47.42 -5.24 14.39
N ALA A 35 47.25 -4.29 15.31
CA ALA A 35 46.11 -3.38 15.28
C ALA A 35 45.97 -2.57 13.97
N PRO A 36 47.02 -1.93 13.41
CA PRO A 36 46.90 -1.27 12.12
C PRO A 36 46.73 -2.26 10.95
N LEU A 37 47.33 -3.45 11.01
CA LEU A 37 47.14 -4.47 9.97
C LEU A 37 45.67 -4.93 9.89
N ASP A 38 45.05 -5.22 11.04
CA ASP A 38 43.64 -5.60 11.13
C ASP A 38 42.73 -4.48 10.61
N LYS A 39 43.05 -3.23 10.94
CA LYS A 39 42.30 -2.06 10.45
C LYS A 39 42.34 -1.95 8.93
N VAL A 40 43.50 -2.12 8.30
CA VAL A 40 43.65 -2.05 6.84
C VAL A 40 42.96 -3.21 6.13
N LEU A 41 43.00 -4.41 6.72
CA LEU A 41 42.28 -5.57 6.19
C LEU A 41 40.76 -5.37 6.26
N GLU A 42 40.26 -4.83 7.38
CA GLU A 42 38.85 -4.50 7.54
C GLU A 42 38.42 -3.38 6.59
N GLU A 43 39.23 -2.33 6.41
CA GLU A 43 38.97 -1.26 5.43
C GLU A 43 38.89 -1.80 4.00
N ARG A 44 39.80 -2.71 3.60
CA ARG A 44 39.73 -3.38 2.29
C ARG A 44 38.50 -4.25 2.14
N ARG A 45 38.15 -4.98 3.20
CA ARG A 45 36.94 -5.80 3.23
C ARG A 45 35.68 -4.95 3.09
N GLN A 46 35.58 -3.84 3.82
CA GLN A 46 34.48 -2.89 3.68
C GLN A 46 34.44 -2.22 2.30
N ALA A 47 35.60 -1.86 1.73
CA ALA A 47 35.65 -1.29 0.40
C ALA A 47 35.18 -2.27 -0.69
N THR A 48 35.39 -3.58 -0.50
CA THR A 48 35.07 -4.61 -1.51
C THR A 48 33.69 -5.23 -1.28
N GLU A 49 33.44 -5.73 -0.07
CA GLU A 49 32.18 -6.39 0.32
C GLU A 49 31.13 -5.38 0.78
N GLY A 50 31.54 -4.31 1.48
CA GLY A 50 30.63 -3.28 1.97
C GLY A 50 29.96 -2.49 0.84
N ALA A 51 30.68 -2.16 -0.23
CA ALA A 51 30.10 -1.51 -1.40
C ALA A 51 29.03 -2.40 -2.08
N ARG A 52 29.30 -3.71 -2.18
CA ARG A 52 28.34 -4.70 -2.70
C ARG A 52 27.11 -4.84 -1.81
N ASN A 53 27.30 -4.92 -0.50
CA ASN A 53 26.21 -5.02 0.47
C ASN A 53 25.36 -3.74 0.48
N ALA A 54 25.98 -2.56 0.43
CA ALA A 54 25.28 -1.29 0.33
C ALA A 54 24.47 -1.17 -0.97
N ALA A 55 25.03 -1.63 -2.10
CA ALA A 55 24.31 -1.70 -3.36
C ALA A 55 23.12 -2.68 -3.29
N HIS A 56 23.31 -3.86 -2.69
CA HIS A 56 22.23 -4.84 -2.51
C HIS A 56 21.09 -4.26 -1.65
N THR A 57 21.41 -3.67 -0.49
CA THR A 57 20.41 -3.03 0.39
C THR A 57 19.69 -1.88 -0.32
N SER A 58 20.41 -1.12 -1.15
CA SER A 58 19.82 -0.01 -1.91
C SER A 58 18.86 -0.52 -2.98
N LEU A 59 19.24 -1.58 -3.71
CA LEU A 59 18.39 -2.24 -4.70
C LEU A 59 17.16 -2.89 -4.05
N GLU A 60 17.33 -3.56 -2.92
CA GLU A 60 16.23 -4.16 -2.16
C GLU A 60 15.25 -3.09 -1.67
N THR A 61 15.76 -1.97 -1.16
CA THR A 61 14.92 -0.84 -0.75
C THR A 61 14.18 -0.22 -1.94
N ALA A 62 14.84 -0.06 -3.09
CA ALA A 62 14.22 0.45 -4.30
C ALA A 62 13.15 -0.51 -4.84
N SER A 63 13.44 -1.81 -4.89
CA SER A 63 12.51 -2.86 -5.30
C SER A 63 11.28 -2.93 -4.39
N ARG A 64 11.48 -2.87 -3.07
CA ARG A 64 10.40 -2.83 -2.10
C ARG A 64 9.49 -1.63 -2.33
N LYS A 65 10.07 -0.42 -2.45
CA LYS A 65 9.29 0.80 -2.76
C LYS A 65 8.54 0.65 -4.08
N ALA A 66 9.16 0.16 -5.13
CA ALA A 66 8.50 -0.07 -6.42
C ALA A 66 7.29 -1.00 -6.28
N SER A 67 7.44 -2.10 -5.54
CA SER A 67 6.33 -3.04 -5.27
C SER A 67 5.19 -2.42 -4.47
N GLU A 68 5.51 -1.57 -3.48
CA GLU A 68 4.54 -0.83 -2.67
C GLU A 68 3.75 0.16 -3.55
N TYR A 69 4.44 0.92 -4.41
CA TYR A 69 3.81 1.83 -5.36
C TYR A 69 2.92 1.11 -6.37
N GLU A 70 3.39 0.01 -6.95
CA GLU A 70 2.58 -0.78 -7.87
C GLU A 70 1.33 -1.34 -7.20
N ALA A 71 1.45 -1.84 -5.97
CA ALA A 71 0.31 -2.33 -5.20
C ALA A 71 -0.70 -1.22 -4.91
N ALA A 72 -0.23 -0.02 -4.52
CA ALA A 72 -1.07 1.14 -4.29
C ALA A 72 -1.81 1.59 -5.56
N ILE A 73 -1.11 1.62 -6.71
CA ILE A 73 -1.73 1.97 -8.00
C ILE A 73 -2.79 0.93 -8.39
N ARG A 74 -2.51 -0.36 -8.21
CA ARG A 74 -3.49 -1.43 -8.47
C ARG A 74 -4.72 -1.30 -7.57
N ALA A 75 -4.52 -1.01 -6.28
CA ALA A 75 -5.61 -0.81 -5.33
C ALA A 75 -6.47 0.40 -5.72
N ALA A 76 -5.85 1.55 -5.98
CA ALA A 76 -6.56 2.77 -6.38
C ALA A 76 -7.34 2.60 -7.69
N ARG A 77 -6.79 1.88 -8.68
CA ARG A 77 -7.52 1.53 -9.90
C ARG A 77 -8.72 0.63 -9.58
N GLY A 78 -8.55 -0.35 -8.71
CA GLY A 78 -9.63 -1.23 -8.28
C GLY A 78 -10.77 -0.47 -7.58
N GLU A 79 -10.45 0.48 -6.72
CA GLU A 79 -11.41 1.36 -6.06
C GLU A 79 -12.15 2.25 -7.07
N LEU A 80 -11.43 2.88 -8.00
CA LEU A 80 -12.05 3.69 -9.06
C LEU A 80 -13.04 2.89 -9.90
N TYR A 81 -12.70 1.65 -10.26
CA TYR A 81 -13.63 0.79 -11.02
C TYR A 81 -14.88 0.44 -10.22
N LYS A 82 -14.75 0.19 -8.91
CA LYS A 82 -15.90 -0.07 -8.03
C LYS A 82 -16.81 1.15 -7.93
N GLU A 83 -16.25 2.32 -7.62
CA GLU A 83 -17.01 3.57 -7.50
C GLU A 83 -17.73 3.92 -8.81
N GLN A 84 -17.05 3.74 -9.95
CA GLN A 84 -17.67 3.94 -11.26
C GLN A 84 -18.83 2.97 -11.51
N GLU A 85 -18.71 1.71 -11.10
CA GLU A 85 -19.78 0.74 -11.31
C GLU A 85 -20.97 1.00 -10.40
N GLU A 86 -20.74 1.38 -9.14
CA GLU A 86 -21.79 1.83 -8.22
C GLU A 86 -22.50 3.06 -8.76
N THR A 87 -21.76 4.09 -9.20
CA THR A 87 -22.34 5.29 -9.82
C THR A 87 -23.15 4.95 -11.06
N ARG A 88 -22.63 4.09 -11.95
CA ARG A 88 -23.36 3.63 -13.14
C ARG A 88 -24.63 2.85 -12.79
N ARG A 89 -24.61 2.06 -11.72
CA ARG A 89 -25.78 1.32 -11.25
C ARG A 89 -26.82 2.28 -10.69
N ASP A 90 -26.41 3.26 -9.91
CA ASP A 90 -27.31 4.25 -9.30
C ASP A 90 -27.97 5.13 -10.36
N TRP A 91 -27.23 5.59 -11.36
CA TRP A 91 -27.79 6.34 -12.49
C TRP A 91 -28.79 5.51 -13.29
N ARG A 92 -28.49 4.23 -13.56
CA ARG A 92 -29.43 3.33 -14.23
C ARG A 92 -30.70 3.12 -13.41
N GLN A 93 -30.57 2.97 -12.10
CA GLN A 93 -31.71 2.81 -11.20
C GLN A 93 -32.58 4.06 -11.15
N GLN A 94 -31.98 5.25 -11.03
CA GLN A 94 -32.68 6.54 -11.03
C GLN A 94 -33.38 6.80 -12.36
N GLN A 95 -32.71 6.49 -13.48
CA GLN A 95 -33.31 6.61 -14.80
C GLN A 95 -34.52 5.67 -14.94
N ALA A 96 -34.39 4.41 -14.52
CA ALA A 96 -35.49 3.45 -14.56
C ALA A 96 -36.68 3.92 -13.70
N SER A 97 -36.44 4.41 -12.49
CA SER A 97 -37.51 4.92 -11.63
C SER A 97 -38.19 6.16 -12.21
N ALA A 98 -37.43 7.09 -12.79
CA ALA A 98 -37.99 8.30 -13.42
C ALA A 98 -38.84 7.96 -14.65
N ILE A 99 -38.42 6.98 -15.46
CA ILE A 99 -39.19 6.50 -16.62
C ILE A 99 -40.49 5.84 -16.15
N GLU A 100 -40.44 4.97 -15.13
CA GLU A 100 -41.64 4.32 -14.59
C GLU A 100 -42.62 5.32 -13.98
N GLU A 101 -42.13 6.32 -13.25
CA GLU A 101 -42.96 7.40 -12.72
C GLU A 101 -43.63 8.22 -13.84
N SER A 102 -42.86 8.60 -14.88
CA SER A 102 -43.40 9.30 -16.04
C SER A 102 -44.46 8.48 -16.77
N ARG A 103 -44.23 7.18 -16.96
CA ARG A 103 -45.22 6.26 -17.56
C ARG A 103 -46.49 6.16 -16.72
N ARG A 104 -46.36 6.05 -15.40
CA ARG A 104 -47.49 6.01 -14.48
C ARG A 104 -48.30 7.29 -14.58
N ASN A 105 -47.66 8.46 -14.54
CA ASN A 105 -48.31 9.75 -14.66
C ASN A 105 -49.02 9.90 -16.02
N ALA A 106 -48.36 9.53 -17.12
CA ALA A 106 -48.98 9.54 -18.45
C ALA A 106 -50.20 8.61 -18.53
N SER A 107 -50.13 7.41 -17.92
CA SER A 107 -51.25 6.47 -17.90
C SER A 107 -52.44 7.02 -17.10
N GLU A 108 -52.20 7.71 -16.00
CA GLU A 108 -53.25 8.36 -15.19
C GLU A 108 -53.86 9.55 -15.94
N MET A 109 -53.04 10.38 -16.61
CA MET A 109 -53.53 11.46 -17.46
C MET A 109 -54.43 10.94 -18.59
N VAL A 110 -54.05 9.85 -19.26
CA VAL A 110 -54.87 9.23 -20.32
C VAL A 110 -56.18 8.70 -19.76
N LYS A 111 -56.18 8.08 -18.57
CA LYS A 111 -57.42 7.64 -17.92
C LYS A 111 -58.34 8.83 -17.60
N GLN A 112 -57.80 9.89 -17.01
CA GLN A 112 -58.55 11.10 -16.67
C GLN A 112 -59.14 11.76 -17.93
N ALA A 113 -58.33 11.92 -18.99
CA ALA A 113 -58.79 12.49 -20.25
C ALA A 113 -59.91 11.63 -20.89
N ARG A 114 -59.84 10.30 -20.81
CA ARG A 114 -60.92 9.41 -21.29
C ARG A 114 -62.21 9.58 -20.51
N VAL A 115 -62.12 9.75 -19.19
CA VAL A 115 -63.30 10.00 -18.33
C VAL A 115 -63.93 11.36 -18.66
N GLN A 116 -63.12 12.40 -18.79
CA GLN A 116 -63.59 13.74 -19.17
C GLN A 116 -64.25 13.74 -20.55
N LEU A 117 -63.61 13.13 -21.55
CA LEU A 117 -64.16 13.03 -22.90
C LEU A 117 -65.48 12.25 -22.95
N ALA A 118 -65.62 11.20 -22.14
CA ALA A 118 -66.87 10.44 -22.06
C ALA A 118 -68.01 11.27 -21.43
N ALA A 119 -67.70 12.09 -20.43
CA ALA A 119 -68.66 13.02 -19.82
C ALA A 119 -69.07 14.11 -20.81
N GLU A 120 -68.10 14.78 -21.45
CA GLU A 120 -68.38 15.82 -22.46
C GLU A 120 -69.20 15.28 -23.64
N ALA A 121 -68.92 14.06 -24.10
CA ALA A 121 -69.69 13.42 -25.16
C ALA A 121 -71.13 13.08 -24.73
N ALA A 122 -71.36 12.73 -23.46
CA ALA A 122 -72.70 12.49 -22.92
C ALA A 122 -73.47 13.81 -22.81
N ASP A 123 -72.85 14.86 -22.29
CA ASP A 123 -73.44 16.19 -22.17
C ASP A 123 -73.79 16.77 -23.54
N ALA A 124 -72.89 16.67 -24.53
CA ALA A 124 -73.13 17.12 -25.89
C ALA A 124 -74.30 16.38 -26.55
N LYS A 125 -74.42 15.07 -26.34
CA LYS A 125 -75.57 14.28 -26.84
C LYS A 125 -76.88 14.74 -26.21
N GLN A 126 -76.88 15.03 -24.91
CA GLN A 126 -78.07 15.49 -24.21
C GLN A 126 -78.49 16.88 -24.71
N SER A 127 -77.55 17.82 -24.84
CA SER A 127 -77.83 19.16 -25.39
C SER A 127 -78.37 19.10 -26.82
N LEU A 128 -77.77 18.28 -27.68
CA LEU A 128 -78.24 18.10 -29.05
C LEU A 128 -79.66 17.51 -29.12
N ALA A 129 -80.01 16.59 -28.22
CA ALA A 129 -81.36 16.04 -28.13
C ALA A 129 -82.38 17.12 -27.72
N THR A 130 -82.05 17.94 -26.71
CA THR A 130 -82.90 19.05 -26.28
C THR A 130 -83.06 20.12 -27.37
N GLU A 131 -81.99 20.47 -28.08
CA GLU A 131 -82.05 21.41 -29.21
C GLU A 131 -82.89 20.85 -30.37
N SER A 132 -82.80 19.54 -30.62
CA SER A 132 -83.62 18.88 -31.65
C SER A 132 -85.11 18.87 -31.30
N GLU A 133 -85.46 18.68 -30.03
CA GLU A 133 -86.85 18.78 -29.54
C GLU A 133 -87.41 20.21 -29.61
N LEU A 134 -86.56 21.23 -29.47
CA LEU A 134 -86.96 22.64 -29.62
C LEU A 134 -87.21 23.07 -31.07
N LEU A 135 -86.63 22.36 -32.04
CA LEU A 135 -86.73 22.64 -33.48
C LEU A 135 -87.83 21.84 -34.19
N ALA A 136 -88.45 20.86 -33.50
CA ALA A 136 -89.54 20.02 -34.00
C ALA A 136 -90.91 20.60 -33.62
#